data_AF-A0A7C2KYY0-F1
#
_entry.id   AF-A0A7C2KYY0-F1
#
_cell.length_a   1.000
_cell.length_b   1.000
_cell.length_c   1.000
_cell.angle_alpha   90.00
_cell.angle_beta   90.00
_cell.angle_gamma   90.00
#
_symmetry.space_group_name_H-M   'P 1'
#
loop_
_entity.id
_entity.type
_entity.pdbx_description
1 polymer ?
#
loop_
_entity_poly.entity_id
_entity_poly.type
_entity_poly.pdbx_seq_one_letter_code
_entity_poly.pdbx_strand_id
1 'polypeptide(L)'
;MHATPPKGRVLAAANRHRPQREPALAQIASFVDLFVWLLVLKSFFLPLFIIPTGSMAETLRGEHGDHTCPNCGIEYAVGFLTPAGPDVIECPNCRFREATMRSDPRGVRLARKAGDRIVVHGWPYELGGAFGPRRWDVVVFKNPNEPDVNYIKRLIGLPGETIEIIDGDVYVQEADENELHIARKTRHAQQSLWFPYYNHDYPPRQAVRGPRNEVYHPRWTMLIGGTAWSGLETRTPRFGGPTAPRAEIQFVTGPPGDLAPGLITDVYGYNGYEREHAASQPILVSDVRLGVDVQIEAGDGYV
;
A
#
# COMPACT_ATOMS: atom_id res chain seq x y z
N MET A 1 40.00 20.56 98.02
CA MET A 1 39.98 19.58 96.91
C MET A 1 39.06 20.12 95.84
N HIS A 2 39.62 20.44 94.67
CA HIS A 2 38.98 21.19 93.58
C HIS A 2 37.92 20.35 92.86
N ALA A 3 36.70 20.89 92.77
CA ALA A 3 35.66 20.39 91.88
C ALA A 3 36.01 20.73 90.43
N THR A 4 35.97 19.73 89.54
CA THR A 4 36.17 19.91 88.10
C THR A 4 34.82 19.82 87.40
N PRO A 5 34.42 20.79 86.54
CA PRO A 5 33.13 20.75 85.88
C PRO A 5 33.15 19.77 84.67
N PRO A 6 32.02 19.17 84.30
CA PRO A 6 31.95 18.30 83.14
C PRO A 6 32.09 19.10 81.84
N LYS A 7 32.91 18.58 80.92
CA LYS A 7 33.16 19.17 79.60
C LYS A 7 31.90 19.15 78.73
N GLY A 8 31.44 20.33 78.32
CA GLY A 8 30.37 20.50 77.34
C GLY A 8 30.76 19.91 75.98
N ARG A 9 29.88 19.11 75.40
CA ARG A 9 30.05 18.49 74.09
C ARG A 9 29.67 19.52 73.02
N VAL A 10 30.65 20.06 72.31
CA VAL A 10 30.43 21.00 71.20
C VAL A 10 29.87 20.20 70.02
N LEU A 11 28.61 20.48 69.65
CA LEU A 11 28.01 19.97 68.40
C LEU A 11 28.77 20.59 67.23
N ALA A 12 29.42 19.75 66.42
CA ALA A 12 30.07 20.18 65.18
C ALA A 12 29.03 20.84 64.27
N ALA A 13 29.36 22.03 63.78
CA ALA A 13 28.50 22.79 62.88
C ALA A 13 28.13 21.93 61.66
N ALA A 14 26.83 21.74 61.44
CA ALA A 14 26.31 21.07 60.25
C ALA A 14 26.90 21.71 58.98
N ASN A 15 27.40 20.87 58.07
CA ASN A 15 27.90 21.27 56.75
C ASN A 15 26.85 22.13 56.03
N ARG A 16 27.02 23.46 56.07
CA ARG A 16 26.23 24.38 55.26
C ARG A 16 26.78 24.32 53.84
N HIS A 17 26.20 23.44 53.01
CA HIS A 17 26.37 23.54 51.57
C HIS A 17 25.83 24.91 51.12
N ARG A 18 26.73 25.85 50.81
CA ARG A 18 26.37 27.05 50.06
C ARG A 18 26.09 26.62 48.63
N PRO A 19 24.87 26.80 48.10
CA PRO A 19 24.61 26.51 46.69
C PRO A 19 25.43 27.50 45.86
N GLN A 20 26.49 27.02 45.20
CA GLN A 20 27.18 27.80 44.20
C GLN A 20 26.23 27.92 43.01
N ARG A 21 25.79 29.15 42.70
CA ARG A 21 25.03 29.40 41.49
C ARG A 21 25.94 29.11 40.30
N GLU A 22 25.61 28.09 39.53
CA GLU A 22 26.33 27.80 38.30
C GLU A 22 26.30 29.02 37.37
N PRO A 23 27.42 29.34 36.70
CA PRO A 23 27.45 30.41 35.72
C PRO A 23 26.43 30.15 34.61
N ALA A 24 25.78 31.19 34.10
CA ALA A 24 24.68 31.07 33.15
C ALA A 24 24.99 30.20 31.93
N LEU A 25 26.25 30.20 31.46
CA LEU A 25 26.72 29.34 30.37
C LEU A 25 26.64 27.83 30.70
N ALA A 26 26.92 27.43 31.93
CA ALA A 26 26.83 26.03 32.36
C ALA A 26 25.36 25.58 32.49
N GLN A 27 24.48 26.48 32.92
CA GLN A 27 23.04 26.21 32.94
C GLN A 27 22.49 26.07 31.52
N ILE A 28 22.88 26.95 30.60
CA ILE A 28 22.49 26.87 29.18
C ILE A 28 23.02 25.57 28.56
N ALA A 29 24.28 25.21 28.81
CA ALA A 29 24.86 23.96 28.30
C ALA A 29 24.09 22.72 28.80
N SER A 30 23.79 22.66 30.10
CA SER A 30 22.99 21.56 30.68
C SER A 30 21.58 21.48 30.09
N PHE A 31 20.95 22.62 29.80
CA PHE A 31 19.64 22.65 29.13
C PHE A 31 19.71 22.18 27.68
N VAL A 32 20.74 22.59 26.93
CA VAL A 32 20.98 22.14 25.57
C VAL A 32 21.25 20.63 25.56
N ASP A 33 22.08 20.13 26.46
CA ASP A 33 22.37 18.70 26.59
C ASP A 33 21.11 17.90 26.89
N LEU A 34 20.29 18.36 27.86
CA LEU A 34 19.01 17.72 28.18
C LEU A 34 18.07 17.72 26.97
N PHE A 35 17.97 18.84 26.25
CA PHE A 35 17.14 18.97 25.06
C PHE A 35 17.59 18.04 23.94
N VAL A 36 18.90 17.95 23.68
CA VAL A 36 19.49 17.02 22.71
C VAL A 36 19.19 15.57 23.12
N TRP A 37 19.40 15.21 24.39
CA TRP A 37 19.08 13.87 24.89
C TRP A 37 17.59 13.52 24.74
N LEU A 38 16.69 14.47 24.99
CA LEU A 38 15.26 14.28 24.77
C LEU A 38 14.92 14.06 23.30
N LEU A 39 15.52 14.83 22.37
CA LEU A 39 15.33 14.64 20.94
C LEU A 39 15.88 13.29 20.47
N VAL A 40 17.07 12.90 20.96
CA VAL A 40 17.68 11.60 20.66
C VAL A 40 16.75 10.48 21.15
N LEU A 41 16.30 10.53 22.41
CA LEU A 41 15.41 9.52 22.97
C LEU A 41 14.08 9.43 22.21
N LYS A 42 13.51 10.58 21.82
CA LYS A 42 12.27 10.64 21.02
C LYS A 42 12.48 10.13 19.59
N SER A 43 13.67 10.34 19.00
CA SER A 43 13.99 9.85 17.64
C SER A 43 14.05 8.32 17.55
N PHE A 44 14.42 7.64 18.64
CA PHE A 44 14.41 6.17 18.74
C PHE A 44 13.05 5.59 19.13
N PHE A 45 12.12 6.43 19.61
CA PHE A 45 10.79 5.99 19.97
C PHE A 45 9.90 5.89 18.73
N LEU A 46 10.00 4.75 18.05
CA LEU A 46 9.19 4.42 16.89
C LEU A 46 8.04 3.49 17.28
N PRO A 47 6.82 4.01 17.52
CA PRO A 47 5.68 3.17 17.86
C PRO A 47 5.37 2.17 16.75
N LEU A 48 5.10 0.93 17.16
CA LEU A 48 4.67 -0.16 16.30
C LEU A 48 3.13 -0.20 16.28
N PHE A 49 2.55 -0.25 15.08
CA PHE A 49 1.11 -0.36 14.88
C PHE A 49 0.76 -1.57 14.01
N ILE A 50 -0.45 -2.09 14.21
CA ILE A 50 -1.07 -3.08 13.33
C ILE A 50 -2.16 -2.36 12.54
N ILE A 51 -2.22 -2.57 11.23
CA ILE A 51 -3.22 -1.94 10.36
C ILE A 51 -4.52 -2.75 10.44
N PRO A 52 -5.62 -2.18 10.95
CA PRO A 52 -6.86 -2.93 11.11
C PRO A 52 -7.65 -3.06 9.81
N THR A 53 -7.62 -2.05 8.94
CA THR A 53 -8.50 -1.97 7.76
C THR A 53 -7.76 -2.07 6.43
N GLY A 54 -8.40 -2.65 5.42
CA GLY A 54 -7.84 -2.84 4.07
C GLY A 54 -7.80 -1.58 3.19
N SER A 55 -8.09 -0.40 3.72
CA SER A 55 -8.27 0.82 2.91
C SER A 55 -7.02 1.35 2.22
N MET A 56 -5.84 0.85 2.59
CA MET A 56 -4.55 1.18 1.99
C MET A 56 -3.95 0.00 1.21
N ALA A 57 -4.70 -1.09 1.03
CA ALA A 57 -4.27 -2.21 0.22
C ALA A 57 -4.20 -1.79 -1.26
N GLU A 58 -3.30 -2.32 -2.08
CA GLU A 58 -2.36 -3.41 -1.79
C GLU A 58 -1.04 -2.97 -1.14
N THR A 59 -0.78 -1.66 -1.02
CA THR A 59 0.48 -1.15 -0.45
C THR A 59 0.62 -1.50 1.04
N LEU A 60 -0.49 -1.44 1.78
CA LEU A 60 -0.55 -1.72 3.21
C LEU A 60 -1.83 -2.49 3.53
N ARG A 61 -1.66 -3.75 3.91
CA ARG A 61 -2.78 -4.67 4.10
C ARG A 61 -3.33 -4.57 5.51
N GLY A 62 -4.64 -4.38 5.59
CA GLY A 62 -5.39 -4.56 6.83
C GLY A 62 -5.55 -6.04 7.17
N GLU A 63 -6.57 -6.38 7.93
CA GLU A 63 -6.89 -7.77 8.20
C GLU A 63 -7.09 -8.58 6.92
N HIS A 64 -6.29 -9.63 6.74
CA HIS A 64 -6.24 -10.40 5.49
C HIS A 64 -5.85 -11.86 5.70
N GLY A 65 -6.02 -12.68 4.68
CA GLY A 65 -5.47 -14.04 4.60
C GLY A 65 -4.75 -14.26 3.28
N ASP A 66 -3.67 -15.03 3.28
CA ASP A 66 -2.98 -15.38 2.04
C ASP A 66 -3.69 -16.54 1.36
N HIS A 67 -3.73 -16.52 0.04
CA HIS A 67 -4.26 -17.61 -0.77
C HIS A 67 -3.43 -17.81 -2.03
N THR A 68 -3.23 -19.08 -2.41
CA THR A 68 -2.62 -19.46 -3.69
C THR A 68 -3.73 -19.92 -4.62
N CYS A 69 -3.89 -19.24 -5.75
CA CYS A 69 -4.93 -19.61 -6.71
C CYS A 69 -4.66 -21.01 -7.29
N PRO A 70 -5.59 -21.99 -7.23
CA PRO A 70 -5.38 -23.32 -7.78
C PRO A 70 -5.39 -23.34 -9.31
N ASN A 71 -5.95 -22.30 -9.96
CA ASN A 71 -5.95 -22.19 -11.42
C ASN A 71 -4.61 -21.68 -11.97
N CYS A 72 -4.17 -20.49 -11.57
CA CYS A 72 -2.97 -19.87 -12.13
C CYS A 72 -1.72 -20.02 -11.24
N GLY A 73 -1.87 -20.34 -9.96
CA GLY A 73 -0.77 -20.49 -9.01
C GLY A 73 -0.25 -19.19 -8.39
N ILE A 74 -0.83 -18.03 -8.71
CA ILE A 74 -0.41 -16.77 -8.08
C ILE A 74 -0.81 -16.74 -6.61
N GLU A 75 0.06 -16.18 -5.77
CA GLU A 75 -0.23 -15.85 -4.38
C GLU A 75 -0.81 -14.44 -4.30
N TYR A 76 -1.86 -14.27 -3.50
CA TYR A 76 -2.50 -12.98 -3.27
C TYR A 76 -3.15 -12.92 -1.89
N ALA A 77 -3.36 -11.71 -1.38
CA ALA A 77 -4.07 -11.50 -0.13
C ALA A 77 -5.57 -11.33 -0.38
N VAL A 78 -6.37 -11.84 0.55
CA VAL A 78 -7.82 -11.70 0.61
C VAL A 78 -8.15 -10.88 1.85
N GLY A 79 -8.77 -9.72 1.66
CA GLY A 79 -9.19 -8.84 2.75
C GLY A 79 -10.42 -9.36 3.49
N PHE A 80 -10.46 -9.10 4.79
CA PHE A 80 -11.61 -9.41 5.65
C PHE A 80 -12.40 -8.13 5.96
N LEU A 81 -13.26 -7.69 5.04
CA LEU A 81 -14.10 -6.48 5.23
C LEU A 81 -15.10 -6.62 6.38
N THR A 82 -15.54 -7.85 6.65
CA THR A 82 -16.43 -8.17 7.77
C THR A 82 -15.78 -9.21 8.70
N PRO A 83 -16.20 -9.29 9.97
CA PRO A 83 -15.72 -10.33 10.89
C PRO A 83 -15.98 -11.76 10.36
N ALA A 84 -17.00 -11.95 9.53
CA ALA A 84 -17.29 -13.24 8.91
C ALA A 84 -16.36 -13.57 7.74
N GLY A 85 -15.81 -12.57 7.05
CA GLY A 85 -14.99 -12.74 5.84
C GLY A 85 -15.82 -13.03 4.59
N PRO A 86 -15.21 -13.12 3.40
CA PRO A 86 -15.96 -13.23 2.15
C PRO A 86 -16.60 -14.61 1.97
N ASP A 87 -17.76 -14.67 1.31
CA ASP A 87 -18.40 -15.93 0.90
C ASP A 87 -17.69 -16.57 -0.31
N VAL A 88 -17.20 -15.73 -1.22
CA VAL A 88 -16.51 -16.12 -2.46
C VAL A 88 -15.30 -15.22 -2.62
N ILE A 89 -14.18 -15.80 -3.04
CA ILE A 89 -12.98 -15.06 -3.43
C ILE A 89 -12.78 -15.15 -4.93
N GLU A 90 -12.11 -14.14 -5.48
CA GLU A 90 -11.74 -14.09 -6.89
C GLU A 90 -10.24 -13.80 -7.01
N CYS A 91 -9.55 -14.63 -7.79
CA CYS A 91 -8.13 -14.42 -8.07
C CYS A 91 -7.94 -13.12 -8.86
N PRO A 92 -7.13 -12.15 -8.38
CA PRO A 92 -6.95 -10.87 -9.05
C PRO A 92 -6.30 -11.01 -10.43
N ASN A 93 -5.48 -12.05 -10.61
CA ASN A 93 -4.75 -12.29 -11.85
C ASN A 93 -5.60 -12.99 -12.92
N CYS A 94 -6.17 -14.15 -12.60
CA CYS A 94 -6.87 -14.99 -13.58
C CYS A 94 -8.39 -14.96 -13.46
N ARG A 95 -8.95 -14.30 -12.45
CA ARG A 95 -10.40 -14.21 -12.15
C ARG A 95 -11.05 -15.52 -11.71
N PHE A 96 -10.27 -16.56 -11.40
CA PHE A 96 -10.81 -17.83 -10.89
C PHE A 96 -11.54 -17.60 -9.55
N ARG A 97 -12.77 -18.13 -9.44
CA ARG A 97 -13.66 -17.92 -8.29
C ARG A 97 -13.76 -19.19 -7.46
N GLU A 98 -13.71 -19.02 -6.15
CA GLU A 98 -13.79 -20.12 -5.18
C GLU A 98 -14.71 -19.74 -4.03
N ALA A 99 -15.56 -20.68 -3.62
CA ALA A 99 -16.32 -20.54 -2.37
C ALA A 99 -15.37 -20.70 -1.18
N THR A 100 -15.58 -19.90 -0.14
CA THR A 100 -14.88 -20.08 1.14
C THR A 100 -15.66 -21.03 2.05
N MET A 101 -15.01 -21.52 3.12
CA MET A 101 -15.69 -22.31 4.14
C MET A 101 -16.89 -21.61 4.80
N ARG A 102 -17.04 -20.29 4.61
CA ARG A 102 -18.21 -19.53 5.09
C ARG A 102 -19.48 -19.92 4.33
N SER A 103 -19.37 -20.10 3.01
CA SER A 103 -20.52 -20.35 2.13
C SER A 103 -20.65 -21.81 1.69
N ASP A 104 -19.55 -22.57 1.63
CA ASP A 104 -19.53 -24.00 1.32
C ASP A 104 -18.61 -24.73 2.32
N PRO A 105 -19.06 -25.77 3.05
CA PRO A 105 -18.20 -26.56 3.94
C PRO A 105 -16.95 -27.18 3.28
N ARG A 106 -16.95 -27.32 1.95
CA ARG A 106 -15.81 -27.80 1.15
C ARG A 106 -14.98 -26.65 0.54
N GLY A 107 -15.36 -25.41 0.82
CA GLY A 107 -14.69 -24.22 0.34
C GLY A 107 -13.31 -24.01 0.96
N VAL A 108 -12.59 -23.01 0.47
CA VAL A 108 -11.23 -22.70 0.94
C VAL A 108 -11.23 -22.17 2.37
N ARG A 109 -10.24 -22.60 3.15
CA ARG A 109 -9.94 -22.07 4.48
C ARG A 109 -8.91 -20.95 4.37
N LEU A 110 -9.31 -19.73 4.72
CA LEU A 110 -8.41 -18.59 4.78
C LEU A 110 -7.84 -18.44 6.20
N ALA A 111 -6.51 -18.44 6.32
CA ALA A 111 -5.83 -18.17 7.59
C ALA A 111 -5.82 -16.65 7.85
N ARG A 112 -6.59 -16.20 8.84
CA ARG A 112 -6.76 -14.79 9.17
C ARG A 112 -5.53 -14.23 9.87
N LYS A 113 -5.01 -13.12 9.38
CA LYS A 113 -3.93 -12.31 9.94
C LYS A 113 -4.48 -10.95 10.34
N ALA A 114 -3.98 -10.42 11.45
CA ALA A 114 -4.42 -9.13 12.00
C ALA A 114 -4.08 -7.90 11.12
N GLY A 115 -3.26 -8.07 10.08
CA GLY A 115 -2.80 -7.02 9.18
C GLY A 115 -1.31 -6.75 9.27
N ASP A 116 -0.84 -5.84 8.42
CA ASP A 116 0.57 -5.47 8.33
C ASP A 116 1.01 -4.71 9.59
N ARG A 117 2.28 -4.90 9.96
CA ARG A 117 2.91 -4.24 11.10
C ARG A 117 3.80 -3.11 10.59
N ILE A 118 3.51 -1.90 11.04
CA ILE A 118 4.25 -0.71 10.62
C ILE A 118 4.93 -0.04 11.81
N VAL A 119 6.01 0.65 11.49
CA VAL A 119 6.77 1.48 12.42
C VAL A 119 6.58 2.93 11.99
N VAL A 120 6.08 3.79 12.87
CA VAL A 120 5.68 5.15 12.50
C VAL A 120 6.68 6.17 13.05
N HIS A 121 7.26 6.95 12.14
CA HIS A 121 8.16 8.04 12.48
C HIS A 121 7.42 9.39 12.41
N GLY A 122 6.61 9.67 13.44
CA GLY A 122 5.71 10.84 13.45
C GLY A 122 6.30 12.12 14.05
N TRP A 123 7.35 12.03 14.87
CA TRP A 123 7.87 13.18 15.60
C TRP A 123 8.34 14.37 14.73
N PRO A 124 8.87 14.20 13.49
CA PRO A 124 9.24 15.35 12.68
C PRO A 124 8.05 16.25 12.34
N TYR A 125 6.84 15.68 12.25
CA TYR A 125 5.64 16.46 11.97
C TYR A 125 5.28 17.40 13.12
N GLU A 126 5.66 17.06 14.36
CA GLU A 126 5.47 17.94 15.52
C GLU A 126 6.38 19.18 15.46
N LEU A 127 7.52 19.11 14.76
CA LEU A 127 8.40 20.27 14.56
C LEU A 127 7.82 21.28 13.57
N GLY A 128 6.90 20.85 12.70
CA GLY A 128 6.30 21.69 11.66
C GLY A 128 7.30 22.24 10.65
N GLY A 129 6.87 23.28 9.92
CA GLY A 129 7.69 23.95 8.90
C GLY A 129 8.23 22.97 7.86
N ALA A 130 9.56 22.99 7.65
CA ALA A 130 10.23 22.10 6.69
C ALA A 130 10.10 20.61 7.00
N PHE A 131 9.81 20.24 8.26
CA PHE A 131 9.62 18.85 8.71
C PHE A 131 8.14 18.46 8.81
N GLY A 132 7.23 19.38 8.47
CA GLY A 132 5.80 19.14 8.48
C GLY A 132 5.35 18.10 7.45
N PRO A 133 4.07 17.69 7.53
CA PRO A 133 3.49 16.73 6.62
C PRO A 133 3.49 17.28 5.18
N ARG A 134 3.86 16.45 4.22
CA ARG A 134 3.86 16.80 2.80
C ARG A 134 2.79 16.03 2.06
N ARG A 135 2.24 16.64 1.00
CA ARG A 135 1.31 15.94 0.11
C ARG A 135 1.93 14.62 -0.34
N TRP A 136 1.09 13.58 -0.42
CA TRP A 136 1.44 12.19 -0.74
C TRP A 136 2.09 11.39 0.38
N ASP A 137 2.43 11.99 1.51
CA ASP A 137 2.90 11.24 2.68
C ASP A 137 1.82 10.25 3.15
N VAL A 138 2.28 9.10 3.67
CA VAL A 138 1.40 8.16 4.37
C VAL A 138 1.41 8.53 5.84
N VAL A 139 0.25 8.94 6.34
CA VAL A 139 0.11 9.50 7.68
C VAL A 139 -0.74 8.61 8.56
N VAL A 140 -0.39 8.56 9.85
CA VAL A 140 -1.18 7.91 10.88
C VAL A 140 -1.77 8.99 11.78
N PHE A 141 -3.08 8.93 12.00
CA PHE A 141 -3.80 9.87 12.84
C PHE A 141 -4.89 9.15 13.64
N LYS A 142 -5.28 9.75 14.76
CA LYS A 142 -6.37 9.23 15.59
C LYS A 142 -7.70 9.52 14.91
N ASN A 143 -8.59 8.54 14.87
CA ASN A 143 -9.96 8.76 14.40
C ASN A 143 -10.62 9.83 15.29
N PRO A 144 -11.15 10.93 14.72
CA PRO A 144 -11.79 12.00 15.50
C PRO A 144 -12.98 11.52 16.34
N ASN A 145 -13.68 10.49 15.87
CA ASN A 145 -14.85 9.93 16.55
C ASN A 145 -14.47 8.88 17.61
N GLU A 146 -13.33 8.20 17.42
CA GLU A 146 -12.84 7.10 18.26
C GLU A 146 -11.32 7.23 18.46
N PRO A 147 -10.85 8.06 19.41
CA PRO A 147 -9.42 8.42 19.52
C PRO A 147 -8.46 7.27 19.85
N ASP A 148 -8.99 6.11 20.27
CA ASP A 148 -8.22 4.90 20.54
C ASP A 148 -7.92 4.11 19.25
N VAL A 149 -8.58 4.44 18.14
CA VAL A 149 -8.36 3.83 16.83
C VAL A 149 -7.47 4.74 15.99
N ASN A 150 -6.35 4.17 15.52
CA ASN A 150 -5.48 4.86 14.57
C ASN A 150 -5.88 4.51 13.13
N TYR A 151 -6.00 5.53 12.30
CA TYR A 151 -6.18 5.41 10.86
C TYR A 151 -4.90 5.74 10.14
N ILE A 152 -4.69 5.00 9.05
CA ILE A 152 -3.61 5.24 8.10
C ILE A 152 -4.22 5.64 6.76
N LYS A 153 -3.78 6.78 6.24
CA LYS A 153 -4.26 7.33 4.96
C LYS A 153 -3.11 8.01 4.23
N ARG A 154 -3.31 8.25 2.94
CA ARG A 154 -2.44 9.12 2.17
C ARG A 154 -2.92 10.56 2.29
N LEU A 155 -2.01 11.48 2.60
CA LEU A 155 -2.32 12.90 2.70
C LEU A 155 -2.49 13.50 1.30
N ILE A 156 -3.69 14.01 1.02
CA ILE A 156 -4.05 14.57 -0.30
C ILE A 156 -4.16 16.09 -0.29
N GLY A 157 -4.71 16.70 0.76
CA GLY A 157 -4.87 18.16 0.88
C GLY A 157 -4.11 18.74 2.07
N LEU A 158 -3.63 19.97 1.92
CA LEU A 158 -2.96 20.74 2.97
C LEU A 158 -3.85 21.91 3.42
N PRO A 159 -3.56 22.54 4.57
CA PRO A 159 -4.35 23.66 5.06
C PRO A 159 -4.41 24.82 4.06
N GLY A 160 -5.61 25.36 3.83
CA GLY A 160 -5.83 26.49 2.92
C GLY A 160 -6.07 26.10 1.45
N GLU A 161 -6.10 24.82 1.13
CA GLU A 161 -6.30 24.35 -0.24
C GLU A 161 -7.74 23.93 -0.53
N THR A 162 -8.18 24.17 -1.77
CA THR A 162 -9.34 23.52 -2.37
C THR A 162 -8.88 22.29 -3.14
N ILE A 163 -9.52 21.15 -2.90
CA ILE A 163 -9.21 19.88 -3.55
C ILE A 163 -10.40 19.44 -4.39
N GLU A 164 -10.14 19.10 -5.65
CA GLU A 164 -11.11 18.45 -6.53
C GLU A 164 -10.55 17.11 -7.03
N ILE A 165 -11.43 16.12 -7.20
CA ILE A 165 -11.08 14.84 -7.81
C ILE A 165 -11.88 14.74 -9.10
N ILE A 166 -11.17 14.74 -10.24
CA ILE A 166 -11.77 14.75 -11.58
C ILE A 166 -11.13 13.59 -12.35
N ASP A 167 -11.96 12.64 -12.80
CA ASP A 167 -11.53 11.45 -13.58
C ASP A 167 -10.36 10.66 -12.94
N GLY A 168 -10.32 10.63 -11.59
CA GLY A 168 -9.29 9.92 -10.82
C GLY A 168 -8.03 10.73 -10.52
N ASP A 169 -7.87 11.91 -11.14
CA ASP A 169 -6.80 12.85 -10.85
C ASP A 169 -7.18 13.80 -9.72
N VAL A 170 -6.17 14.20 -8.94
CA VAL A 170 -6.31 15.19 -7.86
C VAL A 170 -5.89 16.55 -8.39
N TYR A 171 -6.80 17.51 -8.30
CA TYR A 171 -6.58 18.91 -8.59
C TYR A 171 -6.53 19.69 -7.28
N VAL A 172 -5.60 20.66 -7.22
CA VAL A 172 -5.39 21.53 -6.07
C VAL A 172 -5.47 22.97 -6.54
N GLN A 173 -6.06 23.81 -5.70
CA GLN A 173 -6.00 25.25 -5.82
C GLN A 173 -5.61 25.81 -4.45
N GLU A 174 -4.51 26.57 -4.39
CA GLU A 174 -4.11 27.29 -3.19
C GLU A 174 -4.98 28.55 -2.98
N ALA A 175 -5.01 29.09 -1.77
CA ALA A 175 -5.90 30.20 -1.41
C ALA A 175 -5.62 31.50 -2.20
N ASP A 176 -4.41 31.69 -2.71
CA ASP A 176 -3.97 32.82 -3.53
C ASP A 176 -3.99 32.54 -5.04
N GLU A 177 -4.42 31.34 -5.44
CA GLU A 177 -4.53 30.92 -6.83
C GLU A 177 -5.98 31.01 -7.35
N ASN A 178 -6.13 31.31 -8.64
CA ASN A 178 -7.44 31.39 -9.30
C ASN A 178 -7.75 30.16 -10.18
N GLU A 179 -6.84 29.21 -10.29
CA GLU A 179 -6.97 28.06 -11.20
C GLU A 179 -6.55 26.76 -10.49
N LEU A 180 -7.30 25.70 -10.78
CA LEU A 180 -6.98 24.34 -10.35
C LEU A 180 -5.84 23.77 -11.19
N HIS A 181 -4.85 23.18 -10.55
CA HIS A 181 -3.77 22.48 -11.22
C HIS A 181 -3.63 21.05 -10.71
N ILE A 182 -3.14 20.14 -11.58
CA ILE A 182 -2.98 18.73 -11.22
C ILE A 182 -1.89 18.58 -10.15
N ALA A 183 -2.27 18.03 -9.01
CA ALA A 183 -1.34 17.61 -7.97
C ALA A 183 -0.66 16.31 -8.40
N ARG A 184 0.52 16.44 -9.01
CA ARG A 184 1.28 15.27 -9.46
C ARG A 184 1.88 14.53 -8.26
N LYS A 185 1.77 13.20 -8.30
CA LYS A 185 2.42 12.33 -7.31
C LYS A 185 3.93 12.42 -7.46
N THR A 186 4.67 12.40 -6.36
CA THR A 186 6.13 12.25 -6.43
C THR A 186 6.48 10.90 -7.05
N ARG A 187 7.69 10.77 -7.64
CA ARG A 187 8.14 9.49 -8.21
C ARG A 187 8.02 8.34 -7.20
N HIS A 188 8.40 8.58 -5.95
CA HIS A 188 8.31 7.58 -4.89
C HIS A 188 6.86 7.21 -4.56
N ALA A 189 5.97 8.20 -4.42
CA ALA A 189 4.55 7.94 -4.17
C ALA A 189 3.90 7.17 -5.33
N GLN A 190 4.11 7.60 -6.57
CA GLN A 190 3.61 6.90 -7.76
C GLN A 190 4.11 5.45 -7.80
N GLN A 191 5.41 5.21 -7.52
CA GLN A 191 5.98 3.88 -7.50
C GLN A 191 5.35 2.96 -6.44
N SER A 192 5.01 3.51 -5.26
CA SER A 192 4.38 2.74 -4.17
C SER A 192 2.92 2.33 -4.43
N LEU A 193 2.27 2.97 -5.41
CA LEU A 193 0.86 2.78 -5.72
C LEU A 193 0.62 1.81 -6.87
N TRP A 194 1.66 1.45 -7.62
CA TRP A 194 1.53 0.42 -8.64
C TRP A 194 1.37 -0.95 -7.98
N PHE A 195 0.32 -1.67 -8.36
CA PHE A 195 0.11 -3.07 -8.00
C PHE A 195 -0.14 -3.90 -9.26
N PRO A 196 0.19 -5.21 -9.24
CA PRO A 196 0.02 -6.05 -10.41
C PRO A 196 -1.47 -6.30 -10.68
N TYR A 197 -1.97 -5.82 -11.83
CA TYR A 197 -3.29 -6.19 -12.33
C TYR A 197 -3.28 -7.58 -12.98
N TYR A 198 -2.27 -7.87 -13.79
CA TYR A 198 -2.06 -9.16 -14.42
C TYR A 198 -0.56 -9.50 -14.47
N ASN A 199 -0.22 -10.72 -14.07
CA ASN A 199 1.13 -11.27 -14.16
C ASN A 199 1.12 -12.51 -15.07
N HIS A 200 1.77 -12.37 -16.22
CA HIS A 200 1.85 -13.41 -17.24
C HIS A 200 2.79 -14.58 -16.89
N ASP A 201 3.58 -14.48 -15.82
CA ASP A 201 4.28 -15.64 -15.25
C ASP A 201 3.31 -16.71 -14.71
N TYR A 202 2.07 -16.32 -14.44
CA TYR A 202 1.01 -17.17 -13.92
C TYR A 202 -0.17 -17.18 -14.89
N PRO A 203 -0.03 -17.73 -16.12
CA PRO A 203 -1.15 -17.84 -17.03
C PRO A 203 -2.19 -18.81 -16.44
N PRO A 204 -3.50 -18.57 -16.67
CA PRO A 204 -4.52 -19.52 -16.23
C PRO A 204 -4.29 -20.91 -16.86
N ARG A 205 -4.46 -21.99 -16.09
CA ARG A 205 -4.36 -23.37 -16.59
C ARG A 205 -5.66 -23.85 -17.24
N GLN A 206 -6.79 -23.37 -16.74
CA GLN A 206 -8.11 -23.65 -17.26
C GLN A 206 -8.87 -22.35 -17.52
N ALA A 207 -9.86 -22.45 -18.40
CA ALA A 207 -10.72 -21.33 -18.69
C ALA A 207 -11.59 -20.98 -17.49
N VAL A 208 -11.68 -19.67 -17.23
CA VAL A 208 -12.39 -19.14 -16.07
C VAL A 208 -13.80 -18.77 -16.46
N ARG A 209 -14.78 -19.18 -15.64
CA ARG A 209 -16.19 -18.80 -15.79
C ARG A 209 -16.49 -17.54 -14.98
N GLY A 210 -16.87 -16.48 -15.67
CA GLY A 210 -17.38 -15.25 -15.07
C GLY A 210 -18.79 -15.43 -14.47
N PRO A 211 -19.30 -14.42 -13.75
CA PRO A 211 -20.63 -14.45 -13.12
C PRO A 211 -21.79 -14.72 -14.10
N ARG A 212 -21.62 -14.37 -15.38
CA ARG A 212 -22.60 -14.60 -16.46
C ARG A 212 -22.30 -15.85 -17.29
N ASN A 213 -21.55 -16.82 -16.73
CA ASN A 213 -21.10 -18.07 -17.39
C ASN A 213 -20.17 -17.85 -18.60
N GLU A 214 -19.52 -16.70 -18.62
CA GLU A 214 -18.55 -16.23 -19.60
C GLU A 214 -17.24 -17.01 -19.46
N VAL A 215 -16.79 -17.71 -20.49
CA VAL A 215 -15.55 -18.49 -20.44
C VAL A 215 -14.42 -17.70 -21.08
N TYR A 216 -13.35 -17.43 -20.34
CA TYR A 216 -12.19 -16.71 -20.87
C TYR A 216 -10.87 -17.45 -20.62
N HIS A 217 -10.15 -17.71 -21.73
CA HIS A 217 -8.77 -18.19 -21.83
C HIS A 217 -8.34 -18.15 -23.30
N PRO A 218 -7.12 -17.71 -23.65
CA PRO A 218 -6.05 -17.07 -22.86
C PRO A 218 -6.23 -15.56 -22.66
N ARG A 219 -5.46 -14.91 -21.74
CA ARG A 219 -5.54 -13.46 -21.42
C ARG A 219 -5.04 -12.52 -22.53
N TRP A 220 -4.34 -13.08 -23.51
CA TRP A 220 -3.88 -12.40 -24.72
C TRP A 220 -4.44 -13.13 -25.93
N THR A 221 -5.14 -12.43 -26.80
CA THR A 221 -5.65 -12.99 -28.06
C THR A 221 -4.98 -12.33 -29.25
N MET A 222 -4.90 -13.03 -30.36
CA MET A 222 -4.52 -12.43 -31.64
C MET A 222 -5.61 -11.49 -32.14
N LEU A 223 -5.22 -10.30 -32.58
CA LEU A 223 -6.08 -9.30 -33.22
C LEU A 223 -5.85 -9.28 -34.74
N ILE A 224 -4.59 -9.19 -35.17
CA ILE A 224 -4.16 -9.15 -36.58
C ILE A 224 -2.91 -10.01 -36.75
N GLY A 225 -2.68 -10.58 -37.94
CA GLY A 225 -1.38 -11.16 -38.31
C GLY A 225 -1.28 -12.70 -38.31
N GLY A 226 -2.39 -13.42 -38.27
CA GLY A 226 -2.40 -14.87 -38.43
C GLY A 226 -1.63 -15.62 -37.33
N THR A 227 -0.68 -16.49 -37.72
CA THR A 227 0.10 -17.39 -36.84
C THR A 227 1.44 -16.81 -36.39
N ALA A 228 1.65 -15.49 -36.48
CA ALA A 228 2.93 -14.86 -36.15
C ALA A 228 3.29 -14.92 -34.66
N TRP A 229 2.31 -15.07 -33.78
CA TRP A 229 2.53 -15.39 -32.37
C TRP A 229 2.13 -16.83 -32.08
N SER A 230 2.87 -17.48 -31.19
CA SER A 230 2.52 -18.77 -30.61
C SER A 230 2.71 -18.75 -29.10
N GLY A 231 1.98 -19.63 -28.40
CA GLY A 231 2.10 -19.79 -26.95
C GLY A 231 1.61 -18.61 -26.11
N LEU A 232 0.58 -17.88 -26.56
CA LEU A 232 -0.04 -16.76 -25.81
C LEU A 232 -0.71 -17.22 -24.50
N GLU A 233 -0.99 -18.51 -24.41
CA GLU A 233 -1.47 -19.22 -23.23
C GLU A 233 -0.36 -19.73 -22.31
N THR A 234 0.89 -19.67 -22.76
CA THR A 234 2.06 -20.12 -22.00
C THR A 234 2.73 -18.95 -21.29
N ARG A 235 3.74 -19.22 -20.45
CA ARG A 235 4.53 -18.17 -19.78
C ARG A 235 5.39 -17.35 -20.72
N THR A 236 5.70 -17.89 -21.90
CA THR A 236 6.65 -17.29 -22.83
C THR A 236 6.06 -17.25 -24.23
N PRO A 237 5.25 -16.22 -24.54
CA PRO A 237 4.80 -15.96 -25.90
C PRO A 237 5.98 -15.81 -26.84
N ARG A 238 5.87 -16.40 -28.03
CA ARG A 238 6.91 -16.37 -29.06
C ARG A 238 6.40 -15.64 -30.29
N PHE A 239 7.12 -14.61 -30.71
CA PHE A 239 6.91 -13.97 -32.00
C PHE A 239 7.82 -14.64 -33.04
N GLY A 240 7.28 -14.93 -34.24
CA GLY A 240 7.94 -15.64 -35.32
C GLY A 240 9.12 -14.90 -35.98
N GLY A 241 9.56 -13.79 -35.39
CA GLY A 241 10.74 -13.03 -35.82
C GLY A 241 10.45 -12.00 -36.92
N PRO A 242 11.49 -11.34 -37.44
CA PRO A 242 11.36 -10.20 -38.35
C PRO A 242 10.71 -10.53 -39.70
N THR A 243 10.76 -11.80 -40.13
CA THR A 243 10.13 -12.27 -41.38
C THR A 243 8.66 -12.66 -41.20
N ALA A 244 8.17 -12.72 -39.96
CA ALA A 244 6.76 -12.97 -39.71
C ALA A 244 5.91 -11.76 -40.15
N PRO A 245 4.67 -11.97 -40.59
CA PRO A 245 3.77 -10.87 -40.92
C PRO A 245 3.54 -9.99 -39.70
N ARG A 246 3.26 -8.70 -39.94
CA ARG A 246 2.84 -7.77 -38.88
C ARG A 246 1.69 -8.40 -38.11
N ALA A 247 1.83 -8.42 -36.79
CA ALA A 247 0.86 -9.03 -35.90
C ALA A 247 0.62 -8.18 -34.66
N GLU A 248 -0.62 -8.24 -34.19
CA GLU A 248 -1.09 -7.47 -33.04
C GLU A 248 -1.81 -8.45 -32.10
N ILE A 249 -1.48 -8.36 -30.81
CA ILE A 249 -2.16 -9.09 -29.75
C ILE A 249 -2.93 -8.11 -28.88
N GLN A 250 -4.04 -8.57 -28.33
CA GLN A 250 -4.91 -7.79 -27.48
C GLN A 250 -5.06 -8.48 -26.13
N PHE A 251 -4.88 -7.71 -25.06
CA PHE A 251 -5.23 -8.14 -23.71
C PHE A 251 -6.76 -8.05 -23.56
N VAL A 252 -7.41 -9.13 -23.10
CA VAL A 252 -8.86 -9.12 -22.89
C VAL A 252 -9.16 -9.29 -21.40
N THR A 253 -10.11 -8.51 -20.91
CA THR A 253 -10.55 -8.52 -19.50
C THR A 253 -11.92 -9.13 -19.29
N GLY A 254 -12.69 -9.36 -20.36
CA GLY A 254 -14.03 -9.97 -20.37
C GLY A 254 -14.19 -11.08 -21.41
N PRO A 255 -15.40 -11.68 -21.53
CA PRO A 255 -15.70 -12.73 -22.51
C PRO A 255 -15.48 -12.29 -23.97
N PRO A 256 -15.21 -13.24 -24.88
CA PRO A 256 -15.15 -12.99 -26.31
C PRO A 256 -16.56 -12.69 -26.86
N GLY A 257 -16.87 -11.40 -27.03
CA GLY A 257 -18.15 -10.94 -27.57
C GLY A 257 -18.34 -9.42 -27.48
N ASP A 258 -17.79 -8.79 -26.44
CA ASP A 258 -17.95 -7.35 -26.25
C ASP A 258 -16.96 -6.51 -27.08
N LEU A 259 -15.92 -7.12 -27.68
CA LEU A 259 -14.85 -6.50 -28.50
C LEU A 259 -14.22 -5.22 -27.89
N ALA A 260 -14.58 -4.85 -26.67
CA ALA A 260 -13.99 -3.75 -25.95
C ALA A 260 -12.55 -4.18 -25.62
N PRO A 261 -11.53 -3.40 -26.04
CA PRO A 261 -10.18 -3.60 -25.52
C PRO A 261 -10.30 -3.71 -24.01
N GLY A 262 -9.76 -4.78 -23.42
CA GLY A 262 -10.14 -5.21 -22.08
C GLY A 262 -10.15 -4.03 -21.11
N LEU A 263 -11.34 -3.63 -20.66
CA LEU A 263 -11.50 -2.56 -19.69
C LEU A 263 -10.75 -2.98 -18.41
N ILE A 264 -9.66 -2.29 -18.12
CA ILE A 264 -9.00 -2.37 -16.82
C ILE A 264 -9.78 -1.42 -15.93
N THR A 265 -10.41 -1.99 -14.91
CA THR A 265 -11.29 -1.27 -14.03
C THR A 265 -10.69 -1.17 -12.63
N ASP A 266 -11.27 -0.31 -11.82
CA ASP A 266 -10.97 -0.11 -10.41
C ASP A 266 -11.35 -1.31 -9.51
N VAL A 267 -11.97 -2.36 -10.07
CA VAL A 267 -12.38 -3.55 -9.34
C VAL A 267 -11.24 -4.57 -9.24
N TYR A 268 -10.81 -4.81 -8.00
CA TYR A 268 -9.68 -5.69 -7.68
C TYR A 268 -10.02 -6.72 -6.58
N GLY A 269 -9.41 -7.92 -6.66
CA GLY A 269 -9.78 -9.11 -5.88
C GLY A 269 -9.56 -9.04 -4.36
N TYR A 270 -8.75 -8.10 -3.86
CA TYR A 270 -8.45 -7.97 -2.42
C TYR A 270 -9.70 -7.69 -1.57
N ASN A 271 -10.59 -6.81 -2.03
CA ASN A 271 -11.83 -6.46 -1.32
C ASN A 271 -13.01 -7.40 -1.66
N GLY A 272 -12.77 -8.42 -2.50
CA GLY A 272 -13.82 -9.31 -2.95
C GLY A 272 -14.86 -8.64 -3.86
N TYR A 273 -15.62 -9.47 -4.56
CA TYR A 273 -16.81 -9.06 -5.30
C TYR A 273 -17.99 -9.02 -4.32
N GLU A 274 -18.00 -8.09 -3.37
CA GLU A 274 -19.22 -7.84 -2.60
C GLU A 274 -20.22 -7.10 -3.50
N ARG A 275 -21.49 -7.56 -3.45
CA ARG A 275 -22.62 -7.09 -4.27
C ARG A 275 -22.84 -5.57 -4.25
N GLU A 276 -22.21 -4.83 -3.35
CA GLU A 276 -22.34 -3.38 -3.25
C GLU A 276 -21.85 -2.64 -4.50
N HIS A 277 -20.89 -3.17 -5.27
CA HIS A 277 -20.47 -2.57 -6.54
C HIS A 277 -21.35 -2.93 -7.74
N ALA A 278 -22.39 -3.76 -7.56
CA ALA A 278 -23.34 -4.02 -8.65
C ALA A 278 -24.18 -2.79 -9.03
N ALA A 279 -24.21 -1.75 -8.18
CA ALA A 279 -24.96 -0.52 -8.42
C ALA A 279 -24.15 0.59 -9.14
N SER A 280 -22.82 0.56 -9.08
CA SER A 280 -21.94 1.54 -9.74
C SER A 280 -21.30 0.92 -10.98
N GLN A 281 -21.38 1.59 -12.12
CA GLN A 281 -20.62 1.15 -13.30
C GLN A 281 -19.12 1.17 -12.96
N PRO A 282 -18.36 0.12 -13.31
CA PRO A 282 -16.93 0.09 -13.06
C PRO A 282 -16.24 1.26 -13.77
N ILE A 283 -15.29 1.90 -13.09
CA ILE A 283 -14.58 3.06 -13.63
C ILE A 283 -13.34 2.57 -14.37
N LEU A 284 -13.07 3.16 -15.54
CA LEU A 284 -11.88 2.85 -16.31
C LEU A 284 -10.64 3.44 -15.65
N VAL A 285 -9.61 2.60 -15.54
CA VAL A 285 -8.30 3.02 -15.09
C VAL A 285 -7.53 3.56 -16.29
N SER A 286 -7.19 4.85 -16.26
CA SER A 286 -6.42 5.54 -17.29
C SER A 286 -4.92 5.25 -17.21
N ASP A 287 -4.42 4.96 -16.02
CA ASP A 287 -3.00 4.74 -15.72
C ASP A 287 -2.63 3.25 -15.77
N VAL A 288 -2.04 2.81 -16.88
CA VAL A 288 -1.58 1.42 -17.06
C VAL A 288 -0.09 1.39 -17.37
N ARG A 289 0.64 0.51 -16.69
CA ARG A 289 2.04 0.21 -16.97
C ARG A 289 2.18 -1.23 -17.45
N LEU A 290 2.67 -1.40 -18.68
CA LEU A 290 3.07 -2.70 -19.22
C LEU A 290 4.57 -2.90 -19.00
N GLY A 291 4.95 -3.97 -18.30
CA GLY A 291 6.33 -4.45 -18.19
C GLY A 291 6.48 -5.75 -18.97
N VAL A 292 7.51 -5.84 -19.82
CA VAL A 292 7.83 -7.04 -20.60
C VAL A 292 9.34 -7.21 -20.61
N ASP A 293 9.78 -8.45 -20.39
CA ASP A 293 11.15 -8.88 -20.66
C ASP A 293 11.21 -9.52 -22.04
N VAL A 294 12.07 -9.00 -22.92
CA VAL A 294 12.24 -9.51 -24.28
C VAL A 294 13.57 -10.23 -24.39
N GLN A 295 13.51 -11.52 -24.69
CA GLN A 295 14.69 -12.31 -25.06
C GLN A 295 14.74 -12.48 -26.58
N ILE A 296 15.83 -12.04 -27.19
CA ILE A 296 16.09 -12.27 -28.61
C ILE A 296 16.89 -13.57 -28.73
N GLU A 297 16.22 -14.65 -29.13
CA GLU A 297 16.89 -15.88 -29.55
C GLU A 297 17.50 -15.62 -30.94
N ALA A 298 18.76 -15.18 -30.99
CA ALA A 298 19.49 -15.03 -32.24
C ALA A 298 19.60 -16.40 -32.92
N GLY A 299 19.08 -16.51 -34.15
CA GLY A 299 19.37 -17.65 -35.01
C GLY A 299 20.72 -17.43 -35.70
N ASP A 300 21.61 -18.39 -35.58
CA ASP A 300 22.91 -18.46 -36.26
C ASP A 300 22.74 -18.75 -37.78
N GLY A 301 21.95 -17.93 -38.47
CA GLY A 301 21.73 -18.05 -39.91
C GLY A 301 22.92 -17.54 -40.69
N TYR A 302 23.68 -18.44 -41.31
CA TYR A 302 24.72 -18.10 -42.29
C TYR A 302 24.11 -17.38 -43.51
N VAL A 303 24.83 -16.36 -44.02
CA VAL A 303 24.55 -15.65 -45.29
C VAL A 303 24.86 -16.57 -46.47
#